data_AF-A0A950KCY2-F1
#
_entry.id   AF-A0A950KCY2-F1
#
_cell.length_a   1.000
_cell.length_b   1.000
_cell.length_c   1.000
_cell.angle_alpha   90.00
_cell.angle_beta   90.00
_cell.angle_gamma   90.00
#
_symmetry.space_group_name_H-M   'P 1'
#
loop_
_entity.id
_entity.type
_entity.pdbx_description
1 polymer ?
#
loop_
_entity_poly.entity_id
_entity_poly.type
_entity_poly.pdbx_seq_one_letter_code
_entity_poly.pdbx_strand_id
1 'polypeptide(L)' 'MSEPKDFSGRAAQCERLAATTLYGESREILLKIAARWRSLAREEESRGTASTLGSVEPATEPY' A
#
# COMPACT_ATOMS: atom_id res chain seq x y z
N MET A 1 -15.21 -0.58 -13.31
CA MET A 1 -13.97 0.21 -13.18
C MET A 1 -13.58 0.16 -11.72
N SER A 2 -12.59 -0.64 -11.34
CA SER A 2 -12.09 -0.66 -9.97
C SER A 2 -11.23 0.58 -9.77
N GLU A 3 -11.64 1.50 -8.90
CA GLU A 3 -10.77 2.58 -8.45
C GLU A 3 -9.44 1.98 -8.01
N PRO A 4 -8.29 2.55 -8.41
CA PRO A 4 -7.01 2.10 -7.89
C PRO A 4 -7.10 2.16 -6.36
N LYS A 5 -6.79 1.04 -5.70
CA LYS A 5 -6.81 0.95 -4.24
C LYS A 5 -5.76 1.92 -3.69
N ASP A 6 -6.17 3.14 -3.40
CA ASP A 6 -5.29 4.21 -2.94
C ASP A 6 -4.95 4.04 -1.45
N PHE A 7 -4.19 2.97 -1.16
CA PHE A 7 -3.77 2.63 0.18
C PHE A 7 -2.87 3.72 0.79
N SER A 8 -2.05 4.37 -0.04
CA SER A 8 -1.16 5.44 0.39
C SER A 8 -1.92 6.70 0.83
N GLY A 9 -2.92 7.16 0.07
CA GLY A 9 -3.73 8.32 0.44
C GLY A 9 -4.63 8.05 1.64
N ARG A 10 -5.11 6.81 1.83
CA ARG A 10 -5.81 6.40 3.06
C ARG A 10 -4.89 6.48 4.28
N ALA A 11 -3.65 6.03 4.17
CA ALA A 11 -2.67 6.19 5.25
C ALA A 11 -2.45 7.68 5.59
N ALA A 12 -2.20 8.52 4.57
CA ALA A 12 -1.98 9.95 4.76
C ALA A 12 -3.21 10.69 5.32
N GLN A 13 -4.42 10.23 5.01
CA GLN A 13 -5.64 10.76 5.61
C GLN A 13 -5.74 10.43 7.10
N CYS A 14 -5.46 9.19 7.49
CA CYS A 14 -5.43 8.79 8.90
C CYS A 14 -4.37 9.55 9.70
N GLU A 15 -3.19 9.82 9.12
CA GLU A 15 -2.15 10.61 9.77
C GLU A 15 -2.55 12.08 9.97
N ARG A 16 -3.22 12.68 8.99
CA ARG A 16 -3.77 14.04 9.12
C ARG A 16 -4.81 14.12 10.23
N LEU A 17 -5.73 13.15 10.29
CA LEU A 17 -6.71 13.07 11.36
C LEU A 17 -6.05 12.86 12.74
N ALA A 18 -5.00 12.04 12.79
CA ALA A 18 -4.23 11.81 14.01
C ALA A 18 -3.47 13.06 14.48
N ALA A 19 -3.04 13.92 13.56
CA ALA A 19 -2.38 15.18 13.87
C ALA A 19 -3.36 16.24 14.39
N THR A 20 -4.63 16.18 13.98
CA THR A 20 -5.67 17.16 14.38
C THR A 20 -6.48 16.74 15.60
N THR A 21 -6.42 15.48 16.02
CA THR A 21 -7.18 15.00 17.18
C THR A 21 -6.49 15.34 18.49
N LEU A 22 -7.27 15.81 19.47
CA LEU A 22 -6.79 16.12 20.83
C LEU A 22 -6.90 14.92 21.78
N TYR A 23 -7.54 13.84 21.35
CA TYR A 23 -7.75 12.64 22.16
C TYR A 23 -6.63 11.62 21.89
N GLY A 24 -5.84 11.29 22.93
CA GLY A 24 -4.70 10.38 22.82
C GLY A 24 -5.06 8.98 22.30
N GLU A 25 -6.18 8.43 22.77
CA GLU A 25 -6.66 7.11 22.31
C GLU A 25 -7.05 7.11 20.83
N SER A 26 -7.79 8.14 20.39
CA SER A 26 -8.15 8.30 18.98
C SER A 26 -6.92 8.51 18.09
N ARG A 27 -5.92 9.26 18.58
CA ARG A 27 -4.64 9.43 17.88
C ARG A 27 -3.93 8.10 17.68
N GLU A 28 -3.85 7.28 18.72
CA GLU A 28 -3.18 5.98 18.66
C GLU A 28 -3.88 5.01 17.69
N ILE A 29 -5.22 4.98 17.71
CA ILE A 29 -6.03 4.17 16.79
C ILE A 29 -5.80 4.61 15.34
N LEU A 30 -5.84 5.92 15.07
CA LEU A 30 -5.62 6.45 13.71
C LEU A 30 -4.22 6.15 13.19
N LEU A 31 -3.20 6.21 14.04
CA LEU A 31 -1.83 5.84 13.67
C LEU A 31 -1.68 4.34 13.38
N LYS A 32 -2.34 3.47 14.18
CA LYS A 32 -2.38 2.01 13.91
C LYS A 32 -3.04 1.71 12.57
N ILE A 33 -4.14 2.40 12.25
CA ILE A 33 -4.83 2.26 10.96
C ILE A 33 -3.93 2.75 9.81
N ALA A 34 -3.27 3.90 9.96
CA ALA A 34 -2.32 4.41 8.96
C ALA A 34 -1.16 3.44 8.70
N ALA A 35 -0.60 2.84 9.75
CA ALA A 35 0.46 1.84 9.63
C ALA A 35 -0.01 0.61 8.85
N ARG A 36 -1.25 0.14 9.08
CA ARG A 36 -1.83 -0.98 8.33
C ARG A 36 -2.00 -0.65 6.84
N TRP A 37 -2.48 0.55 6.52
CA TRP A 37 -2.60 1.01 5.14
C TRP A 37 -1.25 1.10 4.42
N ARG A 38 -0.19 1.55 5.10
CA ARG A 38 1.18 1.53 4.54
C ARG A 38 1.68 0.13 4.25
N SER A 39 1.41 -0.84 5.14
CA SER A 39 1.76 -2.24 4.88
C SER A 39 1.08 -2.74 3.62
N LEU A 40 -0.24 -2.51 3.49
CA LEU A 40 -0.99 -2.92 2.31
C LEU A 40 -0.50 -2.25 1.03
N ALA A 41 -0.13 -0.96 1.09
CA ALA A 41 0.47 -0.26 -0.04
C ALA A 41 1.77 -0.92 -0.50
N ARG A 42 2.65 -1.29 0.44
CA ARG A 42 3.92 -1.98 0.14
C ARG A 42 3.70 -3.39 -0.40
N GLU A 43 2.73 -4.11 0.14
CA GLU A 43 2.36 -5.46 -0.33
C GLU A 43 1.79 -5.43 -1.75
N GLU A 44 0.98 -4.41 -2.09
CA GLU A 44 0.46 -4.23 -3.45
C GLU A 44 1.57 -3.83 -4.43
N GLU A 45 2.50 -2.95 -4.04
CA GLU A 45 3.69 -2.61 -4.83
C GLU A 45 4.61 -3.83 -5.06
N SER A 46 4.79 -4.66 -4.03
CA SER A 46 5.54 -5.92 -4.12
C SER A 46 4.85 -6.95 -5.02
N ARG A 47 3.51 -7.00 -5.03
CA ARG A 47 2.74 -7.86 -5.94
C ARG A 47 2.78 -7.34 -7.39
N GLY A 48 2.70 -6.04 -7.61
CA GLY A 48 2.82 -5.44 -8.95
C GLY A 48 4.19 -5.67 -9.59
N THR A 49 5.25 -5.62 -8.78
CA THR A 49 6.62 -5.94 -9.24
C THR A 49 6.82 -7.43 -9.50
N ALA A 50 6.28 -8.32 -8.66
CA ALA A 50 6.32 -9.77 -8.90
C ALA A 50 5.57 -10.19 -10.18
N SER A 51 4.42 -9.58 -10.48
CA SER A 51 3.69 -9.83 -11.74
C SER A 51 4.44 -9.35 -12.99
N THR A 52 5.33 -8.36 -12.86
CA THR A 52 6.14 -7.86 -13.99
C THR A 52 7.37 -8.73 -14.26
N LEU A 53 7.89 -9.43 -13.23
CA LEU A 53 9.05 -10.32 -13.34
C LEU A 53 8.71 -11.74 -13.86
N GLY A 54 7.41 -12.07 -14.01
CA GLY A 54 6.94 -13.38 -14.48
C GLY A 54 6.86 -13.57 -16.01
N SER A 55 7.24 -12.57 -16.81
CA SER A 55 7.17 -12.63 -18.29
C SER A 55 8.53 -12.49 -18.98
N VAL A 56 9.60 -13.02 -18.38
CA VAL A 56 10.78 -13.37 -19.19
C VAL A 56 10.47 -14.70 -19.87
N GLU A 57 10.05 -14.63 -21.14
CA GLU A 57 10.01 -15.81 -21.99
C GLU A 57 11.41 -16.42 -22.04
N PRO A 58 11.59 -17.74 -21.82
CA PRO A 58 12.85 -18.37 -22.16
C PRO A 58 13.00 -18.29 -23.67
N ALA A 59 13.92 -17.46 -24.15
CA ALA A 59 14.38 -17.50 -25.53
C ALA A 59 15.02 -18.88 -25.77
N THR A 60 14.23 -19.84 -26.25
CA THR A 60 14.75 -21.06 -26.84
C THR A 60 15.40 -20.69 -28.17
N GLU A 61 16.73 -20.56 -28.13
CA GLU A 61 17.60 -20.52 -29.31
C GLU A 61 17.33 -21.74 -30.21
N PRO A 62 17.16 -21.55 -31.52
CA PRO A 62 17.07 -22.67 -32.45
C PRO A 62 18.48 -23.19 -32.76
N TYR A 63 18.71 -24.47 -32.48
CA TYR A 63 19.76 -25.28 -33.12
C TYR A 63 19.13 -26.55 -33.68
#